data_AF-A0AAD2YAC6-F1
#
_entry.id   AF-A0AAD2YAC6-F1
#
_cell.length_a   1.000
_cell.length_b   1.000
_cell.length_c   1.000
_cell.angle_alpha   90.00
_cell.angle_beta   90.00
_cell.angle_gamma   90.00
#
_symmetry.space_group_name_H-M   'P 1'
#
loop_
_entity.id
_entity.type
_entity.pdbx_description
1 polymer ?
#
loop_
_entity_poly.entity_id
_entity_poly.type
_entity_poly.pdbx_seq_one_letter_code
_entity_poly.pdbx_strand_id
1 'polypeptide(L)' 'MKKIVSILLFGLATIFLIPCSKQKSLDGDYYWISDNRNEKIMTIDDDSGTVESNGDLLSL' A
#
# COMPACT_ATOMS: atom_id res chain seq x y z
N MET A 1 8.56 40.39 9.43
CA MET A 1 7.44 39.77 8.69
C MET A 1 7.85 38.58 7.82
N LYS A 2 8.93 38.67 7.01
CA LYS A 2 9.42 37.55 6.16
C LYS A 2 9.63 36.22 6.89
N LYS A 3 10.17 36.26 8.12
CA LYS A 3 10.39 35.07 8.96
C LYS A 3 9.08 34.38 9.38
N ILE A 4 8.03 35.14 9.66
CA ILE A 4 6.72 34.63 10.08
C ILE A 4 6.02 33.96 8.88
N VAL A 5 6.10 34.59 7.70
CA VAL A 5 5.57 34.01 6.46
C VAL A 5 6.29 32.69 6.12
N SER A 6 7.61 32.63 6.31
CA SER A 6 8.39 31.39 6.09
C SER A 6 7.95 30.25 7.04
N ILE A 7 7.76 30.54 8.33
CA ILE A 7 7.29 29.57 9.32
C ILE A 7 5.87 29.10 9.00
N LEU A 8 5.00 30.01 8.57
CA LEU A 8 3.64 29.68 8.16
C LEU A 8 3.62 28.76 6.93
N LEU A 9 4.47 29.04 5.93
CA LEU A 9 4.60 28.19 4.75
C LEU A 9 5.12 26.78 5.09
N PHE A 10 6.12 26.69 5.97
CA PHE A 10 6.64 25.42 6.44
C PHE A 10 5.60 24.62 7.23
N GLY A 11 4.86 25.27 8.12
CA GLY A 11 3.77 24.64 8.87
C GLY A 11 2.60 24.19 7.98
N LEU A 12 2.34 24.90 6.88
CA LEU A 12 1.30 24.49 5.92
C LEU A 12 1.73 23.28 5.10
N ALA A 13 3.02 23.19 4.73
CA ALA A 13 3.56 22.06 3.99
C ALA A 13 3.45 20.73 4.76
N THR A 14 3.60 20.75 6.08
CA THR A 14 3.49 19.51 6.89
C THR A 14 2.08 18.94 6.92
N ILE A 15 1.03 19.78 6.82
CA ILE A 15 -0.37 19.33 6.76
C ILE A 15 -0.62 18.47 5.52
N PHE A 16 0.02 18.80 4.39
CA PHE A 16 -0.10 18.04 3.15
C PHE A 16 0.67 16.71 3.17
N LEU A 17 1.61 16.52 4.10
CA LEU A 17 2.44 15.31 4.22
C LEU A 17 1.82 14.23 5.13
N ILE A 18 0.87 14.60 6.00
CA ILE A 18 0.16 13.67 6.91
C ILE A 18 -0.52 12.48 6.20
N PRO A 19 -1.20 12.63 5.04
CA PRO A 19 -1.81 11.49 4.38
C PRO A 19 -0.78 10.53 3.76
N CYS A 20 0.46 10.98 3.52
CA CYS A 20 1.53 10.15 2.97
C CYS A 20 2.29 9.36 4.05
N SER A 21 2.20 9.75 5.33
CA SER A 21 2.87 9.05 6.44
C SER A 21 2.13 7.80 6.90
N LYS A 22 0.85 7.66 6.56
CA LYS A 22 0.09 6.42 6.75
C LYS A 22 0.20 5.58 5.49
N GLN A 23 1.36 4.97 5.28
CA GLN A 23 1.55 3.96 4.24
C GLN A 23 0.48 2.87 4.47
N LYS A 24 -0.43 2.73 3.51
CA LYS A 24 -1.32 1.57 3.47
C LYS A 24 -0.47 0.42 2.94
N SER A 25 -0.21 -0.56 3.78
CA SER A 25 0.46 -1.77 3.31
C SER A 25 -0.44 -2.46 2.28
N LEU A 26 0.19 -3.12 1.30
CA LEU A 26 -0.48 -4.02 0.39
C LEU A 26 -0.63 -5.42 0.99
N ASP A 27 -0.24 -5.62 2.24
CA ASP A 27 -0.37 -6.91 2.93
C ASP A 27 -1.78 -7.46 2.84
N GLY A 28 -1.87 -8.72 2.44
CA GLY A 28 -3.13 -9.42 2.36
C GLY A 28 -3.16 -10.50 1.30
N ASP A 29 -4.27 -11.25 1.33
CA ASP A 29 -4.60 -12.24 0.33
C ASP A 29 -5.42 -11.60 -0.80
N TYR A 30 -5.01 -11.86 -2.03
CA TYR A 30 -5.64 -11.37 -3.24
C TYR A 30 -6.33 -12.51 -3.98
N TYR A 31 -7.57 -12.26 -4.37
CA TYR A 31 -8.43 -13.27 -4.98
C TYR A 31 -8.86 -12.84 -6.39
N TRP A 32 -8.81 -13.79 -7.33
CA TRP A 32 -9.58 -13.73 -8.55
C TRP A 32 -11.03 -14.11 -8.25
N ILE A 33 -11.95 -13.18 -8.44
CA ILE A 33 -13.38 -13.37 -8.17
C ILE A 33 -14.10 -13.60 -9.50
N SER A 34 -14.90 -14.66 -9.58
CA SER A 34 -15.73 -14.99 -10.75
C SER A 34 -17.06 -15.55 -10.32
N ASP A 35 -18.04 -15.58 -11.23
CA ASP A 35 -19.39 -16.08 -10.96
C ASP A 35 -19.41 -17.53 -10.42
N ASN A 36 -18.42 -18.34 -10.80
CA ASN A 36 -18.34 -19.75 -10.46
C ASN A 36 -17.51 -20.05 -9.21
N ARG A 37 -16.45 -19.27 -8.97
CA ARG A 37 -15.54 -19.45 -7.83
C ARG A 37 -14.67 -18.23 -7.57
N ASN A 38 -14.24 -18.12 -6.32
CA ASN A 38 -13.15 -17.23 -5.91
C ASN A 38 -11.89 -18.09 -5.74
N GLU A 39 -10.78 -17.62 -6.27
CA GLU A 39 -9.50 -18.31 -6.23
C GLU A 39 -8.43 -17.38 -5.69
N LYS A 40 -7.70 -17.79 -4.66
CA LYS A 40 -6.56 -17.01 -4.17
C LYS A 40 -5.47 -17.08 -5.22
N ILE A 41 -4.93 -15.93 -5.62
CA ILE A 41 -3.89 -15.84 -6.65
C ILE A 41 -2.56 -15.34 -6.09
N MET A 42 -2.60 -14.65 -4.95
CA MET A 42 -1.43 -14.02 -4.38
C MET A 42 -1.59 -13.73 -2.90
N THR A 43 -0.50 -13.81 -2.14
CA THR A 43 -0.36 -13.24 -0.80
C THR A 43 0.79 -12.24 -0.84
N ILE A 44 0.57 -11.03 -0.33
CA ILE A 44 1.61 -10.03 -0.08
C ILE A 44 1.82 -9.95 1.42
N ASP A 45 3.07 -10.04 1.85
CA ASP A 45 3.50 -9.93 3.24
C ASP A 45 4.80 -9.14 3.32
N ASP A 46 4.66 -7.88 3.72
CA ASP A 46 5.73 -6.89 3.87
C ASP A 46 6.51 -6.68 2.56
N ASP A 47 7.79 -7.03 2.53
CA ASP A 47 8.66 -6.94 1.36
C ASP A 47 8.60 -8.20 0.46
N SER A 48 7.70 -9.14 0.74
CA SER A 48 7.61 -10.43 0.04
C SER A 48 6.24 -10.66 -0.60
N GLY A 49 6.23 -11.48 -1.66
CA GLY A 49 5.00 -11.91 -2.32
C GLY A 49 5.08 -13.38 -2.72
N THR A 50 3.94 -14.07 -2.67
CA THR A 50 3.82 -15.43 -3.23
C THR A 50 2.63 -15.47 -4.19
N VAL A 51 2.84 -16.02 -5.37
CA VAL A 51 1.81 -16.25 -6.39
C VAL A 51 1.42 -17.73 -6.40
N GLU A 52 0.13 -18.01 -6.40
CA GLU A 52 -0.41 -19.36 -6.50
C GLU A 52 -0.84 -19.62 -7.95
N SER A 53 -0.29 -20.66 -8.58
CA SER A 53 -0.62 -21.04 -9.95
C SER A 53 -0.68 -22.56 -10.07
N ASN A 54 -1.86 -23.10 -10.38
CA ASN A 54 -2.09 -24.54 -10.53
C ASN A 54 -1.67 -25.40 -9.31
N GLY A 55 -1.71 -24.83 -8.11
CA GLY A 55 -1.30 -25.50 -6.86
C GLY A 55 0.19 -25.38 -6.53
N ASP A 56 0.99 -24.77 -7.41
CA ASP A 56 2.37 -24.40 -7.13
C ASP A 56 2.45 -22.98 -6.55
N LEU A 57 3.35 -22.80 -5.57
CA LEU A 57 3.65 -21.51 -4.96
C LEU A 57 4.95 -20.95 -5.55
N LEU A 58 4.87 -19.76 -6.13
CA LEU A 58 5.99 -19.02 -6.68
C LEU A 58 6.28 -17.80 -5.79
N SER A 59 7.42 -17.80 -5.11
CA SER A 59 7.90 -16.64 -4.36
C SER A 59 8.46 -15.58 -5.33
N LEU A 60 8.09 -14.32 -5.08
CA LEU A 60 8.55 -13.13 -5.81
C LEU A 60 9.70 -12.43 -5.09
#